data_AF-K1GI04-F1
#
_entry.id   AF-K1GI04-F1
#
_cell.length_a   1.000
_cell.length_b   1.000
_cell.length_c   1.000
_cell.angle_alpha   90.00
_cell.angle_beta   90.00
_cell.angle_gamma   90.00
#
_symmetry.space_group_name_H-M   'P 1'
#
loop_
_entity.id
_entity.type
_entity.pdbx_description
1 polymer ?
#
loop_
_entity_poly.entity_id
_entity_poly.type
_entity_poly.pdbx_seq_one_letter_code
_entity_poly.pdbx_strand_id
1 'polypeptide(L)'
;MNKVYNEIKEFLKDPIKNREAFFNNSSITWIDWREYDEDIIGYFNGLLAHEDIIELETKEIDLGRGIDLILKKDNKVLTIPYEDDETDRDITIKTLDEFISPKYQIRLFSESLGDDTLAFTVLNSNEWKELENEFGKEKLEFFFTPVSQFKGIFNMSMKEVRKICTEREVLKDKIFKNN
;
A
#
# COMPACT_ATOMS: atom_id res chain seq x y z
N MET A 1 4.52 -1.73 -20.38
CA MET A 1 3.99 -1.04 -19.19
C MET A 1 2.99 -1.95 -18.52
N ASN A 2 3.07 -2.04 -17.20
CA ASN A 2 2.18 -2.86 -16.38
C ASN A 2 0.72 -2.34 -16.52
N LYS A 3 -0.26 -3.25 -16.47
CA LYS A 3 -1.70 -2.89 -16.40
C LYS A 3 -1.94 -1.93 -15.24
N VAL A 4 -1.37 -2.20 -14.06
CA VAL A 4 -1.52 -1.38 -12.84
C VAL A 4 -1.09 0.08 -13.09
N TYR A 5 0.05 0.28 -13.76
CA TYR A 5 0.56 1.61 -14.10
C TYR A 5 -0.43 2.41 -14.96
N ASN A 6 -0.99 1.78 -15.99
CA ASN A 6 -1.91 2.47 -16.91
C ASN A 6 -3.21 2.89 -16.21
N GLU A 7 -3.74 2.05 -15.31
CA GLU A 7 -4.95 2.37 -14.53
C GLU A 7 -4.71 3.54 -13.58
N ILE A 8 -3.57 3.55 -12.87
CA ILE A 8 -3.19 4.69 -12.01
C ILE A 8 -2.98 5.96 -12.83
N LYS A 9 -2.35 5.85 -13.99
CA LYS A 9 -2.14 6.97 -14.91
C LYS A 9 -3.48 7.55 -15.39
N GLU A 10 -4.43 6.71 -15.82
CA GLU A 10 -5.75 7.18 -16.23
C GLU A 10 -6.51 7.82 -15.07
N PHE A 11 -6.45 7.23 -13.87
CA PHE A 11 -7.01 7.86 -12.68
C PHE A 11 -6.42 9.26 -12.43
N LEU A 12 -5.09 9.41 -12.50
CA LEU A 12 -4.41 10.68 -12.23
C LEU A 12 -4.72 11.78 -13.25
N LYS A 13 -5.15 11.46 -14.48
CA LYS A 13 -5.56 12.48 -15.47
C LYS A 13 -6.77 13.28 -15.01
N ASP A 14 -7.79 12.62 -14.46
CA ASP A 14 -8.97 13.27 -13.89
C ASP A 14 -9.46 12.49 -12.65
N PRO A 15 -8.82 12.70 -11.48
CA PRO A 15 -9.09 11.91 -10.29
C PRO A 15 -10.51 12.06 -9.75
N ILE A 16 -11.14 13.22 -9.99
CA ILE A 16 -12.50 13.51 -9.53
C ILE A 16 -13.49 12.69 -10.35
N LYS A 17 -13.36 12.71 -11.68
CA LYS A 17 -14.22 11.96 -12.58
C LYS A 17 -13.98 10.45 -12.50
N ASN A 18 -12.72 10.04 -12.36
CA ASN A 18 -12.33 8.62 -12.45
C ASN A 18 -12.38 7.89 -11.10
N ARG A 19 -12.75 8.58 -10.01
CA ARG A 19 -12.74 8.04 -8.64
C ARG A 19 -13.51 6.74 -8.51
N GLU A 20 -14.79 6.73 -8.85
CA GLU A 20 -15.67 5.56 -8.66
C GLU A 20 -15.18 4.34 -9.47
N ALA A 21 -14.75 4.57 -10.71
CA ALA A 21 -14.18 3.51 -11.54
C ALA A 21 -12.88 2.96 -10.95
N PHE A 22 -12.03 3.82 -10.39
CA PHE A 22 -10.76 3.42 -9.78
C PHE A 22 -10.94 2.64 -8.47
N PHE A 23 -11.94 3.00 -7.65
CA PHE A 23 -12.26 2.25 -6.41
C PHE A 23 -12.59 0.78 -6.66
N ASN A 24 -13.15 0.45 -7.83
CA ASN A 24 -13.52 -0.90 -8.21
C ASN A 24 -12.47 -1.59 -9.10
N ASN A 25 -11.27 -1.00 -9.22
CA ASN A 25 -10.26 -1.44 -10.16
C ASN A 25 -9.34 -2.51 -9.56
N SER A 26 -8.98 -3.52 -10.36
CA SER A 26 -8.01 -4.56 -9.99
C SER A 26 -6.56 -4.06 -9.81
N SER A 27 -6.29 -2.77 -10.04
CA SER A 27 -4.97 -2.15 -9.83
C SER A 27 -4.73 -1.72 -8.38
N ILE A 28 -5.76 -1.77 -7.54
CA ILE A 28 -5.65 -1.64 -6.09
C ILE A 28 -6.10 -2.94 -5.43
N THR A 29 -5.60 -3.20 -4.24
CA THR A 29 -6.11 -4.25 -3.35
C THR A 29 -6.64 -3.63 -2.06
N TRP A 30 -7.72 -4.18 -1.54
CA TRP A 30 -8.37 -3.72 -0.32
C TRP A 30 -8.03 -4.66 0.83
N ILE A 31 -7.61 -4.10 1.97
CA ILE A 31 -7.23 -4.85 3.16
C ILE A 31 -8.11 -4.34 4.31
N ASP A 32 -9.02 -5.18 4.79
CA ASP A 32 -9.87 -4.91 5.97
C ASP A 32 -9.03 -4.96 7.24
N TRP A 33 -9.32 -4.19 8.29
CA TRP A 33 -8.58 -4.20 9.56
C TRP A 33 -8.45 -5.58 10.24
N ARG A 34 -9.31 -6.55 9.89
CA ARG A 34 -9.34 -7.92 10.41
C ARG A 34 -8.78 -9.00 9.48
N GLU A 35 -8.26 -8.63 8.31
CA GLU A 35 -7.61 -9.60 7.41
C GLU A 35 -6.43 -10.31 8.09
N TYR A 36 -6.25 -11.59 7.78
CA TYR A 36 -5.10 -12.36 8.21
C TYR A 36 -3.82 -11.91 7.48
N ASP A 37 -2.70 -11.87 8.20
CA ASP A 37 -1.43 -11.38 7.67
C ASP A 37 -0.89 -12.26 6.51
N GLU A 38 -1.17 -13.57 6.51
CA GLU A 38 -0.78 -14.47 5.42
C GLU A 38 -1.46 -14.13 4.08
N ASP A 39 -2.71 -13.68 4.10
CA ASP A 39 -3.50 -13.39 2.90
C ASP A 39 -3.01 -12.11 2.21
N ILE A 40 -2.49 -11.16 2.99
CA ILE A 40 -1.99 -9.87 2.51
C ILE A 40 -0.86 -10.04 1.50
N ILE A 41 0.03 -11.01 1.72
CA ILE A 41 1.12 -11.30 0.77
C ILE A 41 0.55 -11.76 -0.57
N GLY A 42 -0.50 -12.58 -0.54
CA GLY A 42 -1.24 -13.02 -1.72
C GLY A 42 -1.84 -11.86 -2.50
N TYR A 43 -2.41 -10.88 -1.81
CA TYR A 43 -2.99 -9.69 -2.42
C TYR A 43 -1.96 -8.85 -3.18
N PHE A 44 -0.79 -8.60 -2.58
CA PHE A 44 0.28 -7.88 -3.27
C PHE A 44 0.90 -8.68 -4.39
N ASN A 45 1.04 -10.00 -4.23
CA ASN A 45 1.48 -10.89 -5.31
C ASN A 45 0.57 -10.80 -6.54
N GLY A 46 -0.73 -10.57 -6.35
CA GLY A 46 -1.69 -10.33 -7.44
C GLY A 46 -1.42 -9.06 -8.26
N LEU A 47 -0.63 -8.12 -7.73
CA LEU A 47 -0.27 -6.85 -8.38
C LEU A 47 1.17 -6.83 -8.95
N LEU A 48 2.02 -7.76 -8.50
CA LEU A 48 3.39 -7.90 -8.97
C LEU A 48 3.45 -8.58 -10.35
N ALA A 49 4.59 -8.42 -11.04
CA ALA A 49 4.87 -9.21 -12.23
C ALA A 49 5.04 -10.69 -11.84
N HIS A 50 4.72 -11.61 -12.76
CA HIS A 50 4.74 -13.05 -12.46
C HIS A 50 6.12 -13.52 -11.99
N GLU A 51 7.18 -13.03 -12.63
CA GLU A 51 8.57 -13.30 -12.28
C GLU A 51 9.00 -12.70 -10.93
N ASP A 52 8.19 -11.85 -10.32
CA ASP A 52 8.48 -11.14 -9.07
C ASP A 52 7.60 -11.60 -7.89
N ILE A 53 6.69 -12.55 -8.11
CA ILE A 53 5.86 -13.15 -7.05
C ILE A 53 6.76 -13.70 -5.94
N ILE A 54 6.37 -13.40 -4.70
CA ILE A 54 7.05 -13.78 -3.47
C ILE A 54 6.45 -15.08 -2.97
N GLU A 55 7.30 -16.04 -2.64
CA GLU A 55 6.88 -17.25 -1.93
C GLU A 55 6.70 -16.93 -0.45
N LEU A 56 5.57 -17.35 0.11
CA LEU A 56 5.26 -17.26 1.54
C LEU A 56 5.34 -18.67 2.15
N GLU A 57 6.16 -18.82 3.19
CA GLU A 57 6.11 -19.96 4.09
C GLU A 57 5.54 -19.52 5.44
N THR A 58 4.55 -20.26 5.94
CA THR A 58 4.01 -20.09 7.29
C THR A 58 4.56 -21.19 8.18
N LYS A 59 5.08 -20.81 9.34
CA LYS A 59 5.67 -21.73 10.32
C LYS A 59 4.98 -21.58 11.66
N GLU A 60 4.41 -22.66 12.18
CA GLU A 60 3.86 -22.69 13.55
C GLU A 60 4.98 -22.56 14.61
N ILE A 61 4.71 -21.80 15.66
CA ILE A 61 5.64 -21.53 16.76
C ILE A 61 4.92 -21.52 18.12
N ASP A 62 5.68 -21.72 19.20
CA ASP A 62 5.18 -21.73 20.58
C ASP A 62 5.30 -20.34 21.23
N LEU A 63 4.74 -19.32 20.57
CA LEU A 63 4.62 -17.94 21.07
C LEU A 63 3.18 -17.47 20.89
N GLY A 64 2.81 -16.35 21.52
CA GLY A 64 1.44 -15.83 21.51
C GLY A 64 0.89 -15.63 20.09
N ARG A 65 1.75 -15.15 19.17
CA ARG A 65 1.39 -14.95 17.75
C ARG A 65 1.09 -16.24 16.98
N GLY A 66 1.51 -17.41 17.50
CA GLY A 66 1.23 -18.74 16.96
C GLY A 66 1.93 -19.10 15.63
N ILE A 67 2.24 -18.12 14.79
CA ILE A 67 2.88 -18.31 13.49
C ILE A 67 3.99 -17.29 13.22
N ASP A 68 4.99 -17.71 12.46
CA ASP A 68 5.93 -16.84 11.76
C ASP A 68 5.63 -16.88 10.26
N LEU A 69 5.63 -15.72 9.61
CA LEU A 69 5.55 -15.58 8.16
C LEU A 69 6.94 -15.34 7.58
N ILE A 70 7.34 -16.16 6.61
CA ILE A 70 8.67 -16.14 6.00
C ILE A 70 8.52 -15.84 4.50
N LEU A 71 9.04 -14.69 4.10
CA LEU A 71 9.07 -14.23 2.71
C LEU A 71 10.32 -14.79 2.01
N LYS A 72 10.13 -15.34 0.81
CA LYS A 72 11.22 -15.86 -0.01
C LYS A 72 11.12 -15.37 -1.44
N LYS A 73 12.24 -14.90 -1.98
CA LYS A 73 12.39 -14.54 -3.38
C LYS A 73 13.83 -14.61 -3.82
N ASP A 74 14.11 -15.37 -4.88
CA ASP A 74 15.47 -15.61 -5.37
C ASP A 74 16.38 -16.10 -4.23
N ASN A 75 17.41 -15.33 -3.87
CA ASN A 75 18.32 -15.61 -2.77
C ASN A 75 18.01 -14.82 -1.48
N LYS A 76 16.87 -14.11 -1.44
CA LYS A 76 16.40 -13.38 -0.26
C LYS A 76 15.40 -14.21 0.52
N VAL A 77 15.64 -14.32 1.83
CA VAL A 77 14.72 -14.94 2.80
C VAL A 77 14.61 -14.00 3.98
N LEU A 78 13.39 -13.69 4.42
CA LEU A 78 13.13 -12.79 5.54
C LEU A 78 11.91 -13.27 6.33
N THR A 79 12.08 -13.51 7.63
CA THR A 79 10.95 -13.68 8.55
C THR A 79 10.41 -12.32 8.94
N ILE A 80 9.09 -12.14 8.90
CA ILE A 80 8.45 -10.89 9.33
C ILE A 80 8.69 -10.70 10.83
N PRO A 81 9.24 -9.56 11.28
CA PRO A 81 9.68 -9.36 12.66
C PRO A 81 8.52 -8.95 13.57
N TYR A 82 7.57 -9.85 13.78
CA TYR A 82 6.50 -9.65 14.76
C TYR A 82 7.02 -9.67 16.20
N GLU A 83 6.25 -9.05 17.10
CA GLU A 83 6.42 -9.22 18.54
C GLU A 83 5.96 -10.63 18.98
N ASP A 84 6.16 -10.99 20.24
CA ASP A 84 5.87 -12.35 20.73
C ASP A 84 4.37 -12.68 20.79
N ASP A 85 3.52 -11.67 21.01
CA ASP A 85 2.12 -11.87 21.39
C ASP A 85 1.14 -11.97 20.21
N GLU A 86 1.35 -11.22 19.13
CA GLU A 86 0.42 -11.16 17.99
C GLU A 86 1.12 -10.78 16.68
N THR A 87 0.49 -11.14 15.55
CA THR A 87 0.86 -10.59 14.24
C THR A 87 0.33 -9.17 14.10
N ASP A 88 0.94 -8.38 13.21
CA ASP A 88 0.57 -6.98 13.02
C ASP A 88 0.65 -6.59 11.54
N ARG A 89 -0.44 -6.05 11.00
CA ARG A 89 -0.51 -5.67 9.58
C ARG A 89 0.40 -4.56 9.15
N ASP A 90 0.60 -3.57 10.01
CA ASP A 90 1.49 -2.48 9.69
C ASP A 90 2.91 -3.04 9.55
N ILE A 91 3.31 -3.96 10.44
CA ILE A 91 4.58 -4.68 10.34
C ILE A 91 4.62 -5.52 9.07
N THR A 92 3.58 -6.28 8.75
CA THR A 92 3.49 -7.12 7.54
C THR A 92 3.69 -6.30 6.26
N ILE A 93 2.90 -5.23 6.09
CA ILE A 93 2.91 -4.40 4.88
C ILE A 93 4.24 -3.64 4.74
N LYS A 94 4.77 -3.09 5.84
CA LYS A 94 6.05 -2.36 5.79
C LYS A 94 7.23 -3.28 5.55
N THR A 95 7.25 -4.45 6.19
CA THR A 95 8.30 -5.46 5.96
C THR A 95 8.27 -5.94 4.52
N LEU A 96 7.07 -6.14 3.96
CA LEU A 96 6.90 -6.49 2.56
C LEU A 96 7.41 -5.39 1.62
N ASP A 97 7.07 -4.12 1.88
CA ASP A 97 7.57 -2.95 1.13
C ASP A 97 9.11 -2.90 1.12
N GLU A 98 9.73 -3.11 2.28
CA GLU A 98 11.19 -3.20 2.42
C GLU A 98 11.78 -4.40 1.67
N PHE A 99 11.11 -5.55 1.70
CA PHE A 99 11.58 -6.78 1.06
C PHE A 99 11.64 -6.66 -0.48
N ILE A 100 10.63 -6.02 -1.08
CA ILE A 100 10.53 -5.81 -2.54
C ILE A 100 11.30 -4.56 -3.03
N SER A 101 11.78 -3.73 -2.10
CA SER A 101 12.66 -2.61 -2.38
C SER A 101 14.03 -3.06 -2.90
N PRO A 102 14.70 -2.28 -3.79
CA PRO A 102 14.27 -0.99 -4.34
C PRO A 102 13.47 -1.12 -5.64
N LYS A 103 13.14 -2.34 -6.09
CA LYS A 103 12.49 -2.55 -7.38
C LYS A 103 11.06 -2.03 -7.36
N TYR A 104 10.32 -2.36 -6.31
CA TYR A 104 8.93 -1.97 -6.11
C TYR A 104 8.77 -1.07 -4.89
N GLN A 105 7.65 -0.36 -4.83
CA GLN A 105 7.20 0.37 -3.65
C GLN A 105 5.68 0.27 -3.53
N ILE A 106 5.22 -0.10 -2.34
CA ILE A 106 3.83 -0.13 -1.92
C ILE A 106 3.40 1.28 -1.52
N ARG A 107 2.24 1.71 -2.01
CA ARG A 107 1.62 2.98 -1.62
C ARG A 107 0.17 2.76 -1.21
N LEU A 108 -0.23 3.44 -0.15
CA LEU A 108 -1.63 3.57 0.25
C LEU A 108 -2.34 4.49 -0.75
N PHE A 109 -3.51 4.07 -1.23
CA PHE A 109 -4.45 4.96 -1.88
C PHE A 109 -5.20 5.78 -0.83
N SER A 110 -4.67 6.97 -0.54
CA SER A 110 -4.97 7.78 0.64
C SER A 110 -6.40 8.34 0.70
N GLU A 111 -7.20 8.14 -0.35
CA GLU A 111 -8.65 8.37 -0.31
C GLU A 111 -9.42 7.34 0.53
N SER A 112 -8.81 6.19 0.82
CA SER A 112 -9.35 5.17 1.73
C SER A 112 -9.01 5.43 3.20
N LEU A 113 -8.12 6.38 3.50
CA LEU A 113 -7.63 6.62 4.85
C LEU A 113 -8.77 7.01 5.81
N GLY A 114 -8.87 6.30 6.93
CA GLY A 114 -9.91 6.52 7.95
C GLY A 114 -11.13 5.61 7.80
N ASP A 115 -11.14 4.73 6.80
CA ASP A 115 -12.06 3.60 6.68
C ASP A 115 -11.51 2.36 7.42
N ASP A 116 -12.40 1.42 7.73
CA ASP A 116 -12.09 0.10 8.31
C ASP A 116 -11.36 -0.80 7.29
N THR A 117 -11.53 -0.53 5.98
CA THR A 117 -10.83 -1.21 4.89
C THR A 117 -10.00 -0.22 4.07
N LEU A 118 -8.70 -0.48 3.95
CA LEU A 118 -7.75 0.43 3.29
C LEU A 118 -7.30 -0.12 1.94
N ALA A 119 -7.16 0.76 0.95
CA ALA A 119 -6.75 0.40 -0.41
C ALA A 119 -5.26 0.66 -0.64
N PHE A 120 -4.56 -0.30 -1.24
CA PHE A 120 -3.13 -0.22 -1.53
C PHE A 120 -2.85 -0.57 -2.99
N THR A 121 -1.69 -0.13 -3.49
CA THR A 121 -1.16 -0.55 -4.78
C THR A 121 0.36 -0.65 -4.74
N VAL A 122 0.94 -1.24 -5.77
CA VAL A 122 2.37 -1.40 -5.93
C VAL A 122 2.76 -1.14 -7.38
N LEU A 123 3.83 -0.37 -7.59
CA LEU A 123 4.46 -0.16 -8.89
C LEU A 123 5.97 -0.26 -8.76
N ASN A 124 6.64 -0.42 -9.89
CA ASN A 124 8.09 -0.28 -9.92
C ASN A 124 8.50 1.16 -9.55
N SER A 125 9.68 1.31 -8.97
CA SER A 125 10.24 2.62 -8.62
C SER A 125 10.38 3.55 -9.83
N ASN A 126 10.68 3.01 -11.01
CA ASN A 126 10.73 3.78 -12.27
C ASN A 126 9.33 4.25 -12.71
N GLU A 127 8.31 3.39 -12.57
CA GLU A 127 6.93 3.71 -12.89
C GLU A 127 6.41 4.83 -11.97
N TRP A 128 6.71 4.78 -10.67
CA TRP A 128 6.41 5.88 -9.75
C TRP A 128 7.09 7.19 -10.18
N LYS A 129 8.36 7.14 -10.56
CA LYS A 129 9.11 8.31 -11.01
C LYS A 129 8.54 8.91 -12.30
N GLU A 130 8.07 8.08 -13.23
CA GLU A 130 7.40 8.54 -14.44
C GLU A 130 6.09 9.27 -14.13
N LEU A 131 5.26 8.71 -13.24
CA LEU A 131 4.03 9.37 -12.79
C LEU A 131 4.32 10.69 -12.06
N GLU A 132 5.37 10.73 -11.25
CA GLU A 132 5.80 11.96 -10.56
C GLU A 132 6.24 13.05 -11.54
N ASN A 133 7.00 12.67 -12.58
CA ASN A 133 7.43 13.61 -13.62
C ASN A 133 6.24 14.15 -14.45
N GLU A 134 5.20 13.33 -14.66
CA GLU A 134 4.04 13.70 -15.48
C GLU A 134 3.00 14.52 -14.70
N PHE A 135 2.64 14.11 -13.49
CA PHE A 135 1.55 14.72 -12.71
C PHE A 135 2.03 15.64 -11.57
N GLY A 136 3.33 15.63 -11.29
CA GLY A 136 3.93 16.35 -10.17
C GLY A 136 3.81 15.58 -8.86
N LYS A 137 4.85 15.71 -8.02
CA LYS A 137 4.96 15.05 -6.72
C LYS A 137 3.78 15.32 -5.79
N GLU A 138 3.34 16.57 -5.68
CA GLU A 138 2.26 16.98 -4.76
C GLU A 138 0.94 16.27 -5.09
N LYS A 139 0.55 16.21 -6.37
CA LYS A 139 -0.68 15.52 -6.80
C LYS A 139 -0.55 14.00 -6.66
N LEU A 140 0.61 13.43 -7.02
CA LEU A 140 0.84 11.99 -6.90
C LEU A 140 0.78 11.53 -5.44
N GLU A 141 1.55 12.16 -4.55
CA GLU A 141 1.62 11.77 -3.13
C GLU A 141 0.32 12.06 -2.37
N PHE A 142 -0.50 13.02 -2.84
CA PHE A 142 -1.83 13.27 -2.30
C PHE A 142 -2.75 12.03 -2.44
N PHE A 143 -2.68 11.30 -3.56
CA PHE A 143 -3.48 10.10 -3.76
C PHE A 143 -2.75 8.82 -3.36
N PHE A 144 -1.45 8.73 -3.61
CA PHE A 144 -0.65 7.53 -3.41
C PHE A 144 0.53 7.86 -2.49
N THR A 145 0.33 7.63 -1.20
CA THR A 145 1.35 7.92 -0.17
C THR A 145 2.15 6.64 0.13
N PRO A 146 3.50 6.67 0.10
CA PRO A 146 4.32 5.53 0.48
C PRO A 146 4.01 5.03 1.89
N VAL A 147 3.90 3.71 2.06
CA VAL A 147 3.57 3.09 3.35
C VAL A 147 4.61 3.39 4.43
N SER A 148 5.86 3.58 4.03
CA SER A 148 6.98 3.96 4.89
C SER A 148 6.83 5.34 5.56
N GLN A 149 5.95 6.21 5.05
CA GLN A 149 5.70 7.53 5.65
C GLN A 149 4.75 7.46 6.86
N PHE A 150 4.02 6.37 7.03
CA PHE A 150 3.08 6.21 8.13
C PHE A 150 3.77 5.62 9.36
N LYS A 151 3.52 6.18 10.55
CA LYS A 151 3.92 5.54 11.80
C LYS A 151 3.12 4.25 12.04
N GLY A 152 1.81 4.33 11.85
CA GLY A 152 0.91 3.19 11.76
C GLY A 152 -0.17 3.47 10.72
N ILE A 153 -0.65 2.44 10.04
CA ILE A 153 -1.63 2.50 8.96
C ILE A 153 -3.00 2.10 9.52
N PHE A 154 -3.10 0.91 10.13
CA PHE A 154 -4.34 0.42 10.76
C PHE A 154 -4.46 0.82 12.23
N ASN A 155 -3.34 1.03 12.92
CA ASN A 155 -3.32 1.32 14.36
C ASN A 155 -3.39 2.83 14.70
N MET A 156 -3.91 3.65 13.79
CA MET A 156 -3.97 5.11 13.96
C MET A 156 -5.13 5.52 14.87
N SER A 157 -4.87 6.44 15.82
CA SER A 157 -5.96 6.93 16.69
C SER A 157 -6.95 7.81 15.92
N MET A 158 -8.21 7.85 16.38
CA MET A 158 -9.24 8.73 15.80
C MET A 158 -8.84 10.21 15.75
N LYS A 159 -7.98 10.67 16.66
CA LYS A 159 -7.47 12.05 16.66
C LYS A 159 -6.47 12.26 15.52
N GLU A 160 -5.59 11.30 15.29
CA GLU A 160 -4.62 11.33 14.19
C GLU A 160 -5.34 11.24 12.84
N VAL A 161 -6.29 10.31 12.69
CA VAL A 161 -7.10 10.19 11.46
C VAL A 161 -7.80 11.51 11.14
N ARG A 162 -8.52 12.10 12.11
CA ARG A 162 -9.20 13.39 11.92
C ARG A 162 -8.24 14.50 11.51
N LYS A 163 -7.08 14.58 12.15
CA LYS A 163 -6.06 15.57 11.81
C LYS A 163 -5.62 15.42 10.36
N ILE A 164 -5.29 14.20 9.92
CA ILE A 164 -4.87 13.95 8.54
C ILE A 164 -6.00 14.26 7.57
N CYS A 165 -7.24 13.87 7.85
CA CYS A 165 -8.38 14.18 6.97
C CYS A 165 -8.55 15.70 6.79
N THR A 166 -8.47 16.49 7.85
CA THR A 166 -8.55 17.96 7.75
C THR A 166 -7.39 18.54 6.95
N GLU A 167 -6.16 18.08 7.17
CA GLU A 167 -4.99 18.52 6.40
C GLU A 167 -5.15 18.17 4.91
N ARG A 168 -5.69 16.98 4.60
CA ARG A 168 -5.99 16.53 3.24
C ARG A 168 -7.06 17.36 2.56
N GLU A 169 -8.11 17.79 3.26
CA GLU A 169 -9.13 18.68 2.68
C GLU A 169 -8.52 20.02 2.22
N VAL A 170 -7.65 20.61 3.04
CA VAL A 170 -6.94 21.86 2.69
C VAL A 170 -5.98 21.64 1.52
N LEU A 171 -5.24 20.53 1.50
CA LEU A 171 -4.35 20.16 0.40
C LEU A 171 -5.13 19.92 -0.90
N LYS A 172 -6.28 19.24 -0.83
CA LYS A 172 -7.16 18.99 -1.98
C LYS A 172 -7.59 20.31 -2.60
N ASP A 173 -8.05 21.24 -1.78
CA ASP A 173 -8.42 22.58 -2.24
C ASP A 173 -7.27 23.29 -2.95
N LYS A 174 -6.05 23.22 -2.40
CA LYS A 174 -4.86 23.81 -3.01
C LYS A 174 -4.51 23.18 -4.36
N ILE A 175 -4.60 21.86 -4.48
CA ILE A 175 -4.23 21.09 -5.68
C ILE A 175 -5.27 21.28 -6.80
N PHE A 176 -6.57 21.36 -6.46
CA PHE A 176 -7.66 21.31 -7.45
C PHE A 176 -8.42 22.63 -7.64
N LYS A 177 -8.32 23.64 -6.77
CA LYS A 177 -8.96 24.96 -6.99
C LYS A 177 -8.16 25.91 -7.88
N ASN A 178 -6.89 25.61 -8.15
CA ASN A 178 -6.01 26.45 -8.98
C ASN A 178 -5.87 25.96 -10.44
N ASN A 179 -6.71 25.02 -10.88
CA ASN A 179 -6.78 24.54 -12.27
C ASN A 179 -8.14 24.87 -12.89
#